data_AF-A0A2D9H293-F1
#
_entry.id   AF-A0A2D9H293-F1
#
_cell.length_a   1.000
_cell.length_b   1.000
_cell.length_c   1.000
_cell.angle_alpha   90.00
_cell.angle_beta   90.00
_cell.angle_gamma   90.00
#
_symmetry.space_group_name_H-M   'P 1'
#
loop_
_entity.id
_entity.type
_entity.pdbx_description
1 polymer ?
#
loop_
_entity_poly.entity_id
_entity_poly.type
_entity_poly.pdbx_seq_one_letter_code
_entity_poly.pdbx_strand_id
1 'polypeptide(L)'
;MRVLELPNEQTPGPNLVANQFASDEEVAFELAQFDRSGARPVYGNLLTLPVNDGLMYVQPVYAARQLSDAAFPILRFVLTKYGDDIGIGSTLRESLQDLLQKSGGSIEPTPDPDPDPDTEEPQEPEDPEEPLEGSVAEQIDQLLTRAEAAFEAADQALADGDLAEYQTQVERAQELIGRALELRN
;
A
#
# COMPACT_ATOMS: atom_id res chain seq x y z
N MET A 1 4.93 39.22 -16.71
CA MET A 1 4.28 37.92 -16.51
C MET A 1 5.38 36.90 -16.38
N ARG A 2 5.47 36.21 -15.24
CA ARG A 2 6.42 35.11 -15.04
C ARG A 2 5.60 33.83 -15.14
N VAL A 3 5.83 33.07 -16.19
CA VAL A 3 5.25 31.73 -16.35
C VAL A 3 6.05 30.82 -15.43
N LEU A 4 5.37 30.18 -14.49
CA LEU A 4 5.91 29.07 -13.73
C LEU A 4 5.75 27.84 -14.63
N GLU A 5 6.80 27.49 -15.36
CA GLU A 5 6.88 26.17 -16.01
C GLU A 5 7.20 25.16 -14.92
N LEU A 6 6.32 24.17 -14.75
CA LEU A 6 6.62 23.00 -13.94
C LEU A 6 7.83 22.28 -14.58
N PRO A 7 8.85 21.89 -13.81
CA PRO A 7 9.83 20.95 -14.31
C PRO A 7 9.05 19.70 -14.80
N ASN A 8 9.34 19.26 -16.02
CA ASN A 8 8.71 18.10 -16.65
C ASN A 8 9.12 16.82 -15.91
N GLU A 9 8.63 16.59 -14.69
CA GLU A 9 8.42 15.23 -14.23
C GLU A 9 7.15 14.75 -14.92
N GLN A 10 7.33 14.04 -16.05
CA GLN A 10 6.26 13.26 -16.65
C GLN A 10 5.87 12.17 -15.66
N THR A 11 4.97 12.47 -14.72
CA THR A 11 4.43 11.45 -13.84
C THR A 11 3.77 10.39 -14.74
N PRO A 12 4.24 9.13 -14.68
CA PRO A 12 3.88 8.12 -15.67
C PRO A 12 2.38 7.84 -15.60
N GLY A 13 1.69 7.86 -16.74
CA GLY A 13 0.25 7.54 -16.75
C GLY A 13 -0.04 6.10 -16.31
N PRO A 14 -1.28 5.78 -15.89
CA PRO A 14 -1.64 4.47 -15.33
C PRO A 14 -1.22 3.27 -16.20
N ASN A 15 -1.41 3.33 -17.53
CA ASN A 15 -0.99 2.26 -18.43
C ASN A 15 0.54 2.06 -18.47
N LEU A 16 1.30 3.15 -18.32
CA LEU A 16 2.76 3.06 -18.28
C LEU A 16 3.21 2.38 -16.99
N VAL A 17 2.59 2.72 -15.87
CA VAL A 17 2.88 2.10 -14.57
C VAL A 17 2.49 0.62 -14.54
N ALA A 18 1.32 0.26 -15.08
CA ALA A 18 0.91 -1.15 -15.19
C ALA A 18 1.92 -1.97 -16.01
N ASN A 19 2.47 -1.40 -17.09
CA ASN A 19 3.52 -2.05 -17.86
C ASN A 19 4.84 -2.13 -17.08
N GLN A 20 5.20 -1.09 -16.31
CA GLN A 20 6.39 -1.11 -15.46
C GLN A 20 6.31 -2.23 -14.42
N PHE A 21 5.18 -2.35 -13.71
CA PHE A 21 4.94 -3.46 -12.79
C PHE A 21 5.07 -4.82 -13.46
N ALA A 22 4.48 -5.00 -14.65
CA ALA A 22 4.56 -6.27 -15.37
C ALA A 22 5.97 -6.61 -15.89
N SER A 23 6.84 -5.61 -16.04
CA SER A 23 8.22 -5.76 -16.50
C SER A 23 9.27 -5.76 -15.39
N ASP A 24 8.87 -5.48 -14.16
CA ASP A 24 9.77 -5.42 -13.01
C ASP A 24 10.31 -6.83 -12.68
N GLU A 25 11.62 -6.92 -12.45
CA GLU A 25 12.31 -8.21 -12.27
C GLU A 25 11.90 -8.90 -10.97
N GLU A 26 11.67 -8.14 -9.91
CA GLU A 26 11.30 -8.67 -8.60
C GLU A 26 9.83 -9.12 -8.60
N VAL A 27 8.95 -8.31 -9.19
CA VAL A 27 7.55 -8.69 -9.42
C VAL A 27 7.50 -9.97 -10.26
N ALA A 28 8.26 -10.05 -11.35
CA ALA A 28 8.31 -11.26 -12.18
C ALA A 28 8.82 -12.49 -11.41
N PHE A 29 9.83 -12.31 -10.54
CA PHE A 29 10.36 -13.37 -9.69
C PHE A 29 9.32 -13.88 -8.69
N GLU A 30 8.63 -12.99 -7.98
CA GLU A 30 7.60 -13.34 -7.01
C GLU A 30 6.41 -14.04 -7.68
N LEU A 31 5.94 -13.52 -8.82
CA LEU A 31 4.81 -14.10 -9.55
C LEU A 31 5.11 -15.48 -10.15
N ALA A 32 6.38 -15.86 -10.34
CA ALA A 32 6.76 -17.20 -10.80
C ALA A 32 6.31 -18.32 -9.83
N GLN A 33 5.90 -18.01 -8.59
CA GLN A 33 5.31 -18.99 -7.67
C GLN A 33 3.91 -19.46 -8.10
N PHE A 34 3.20 -18.67 -8.91
CA PHE A 34 1.89 -19.07 -9.44
C PHE A 34 2.00 -20.21 -10.42
N ASP A 35 3.03 -20.21 -11.26
CA ASP A 35 3.28 -21.30 -12.20
C ASP A 35 3.51 -22.63 -11.46
N ARG A 36 4.22 -22.59 -10.32
CA ARG A 36 4.49 -23.78 -9.49
C ARG A 36 3.24 -24.33 -8.81
N SER A 37 2.26 -23.46 -8.51
CA SER A 37 1.00 -23.84 -7.85
C SER A 37 -0.13 -24.15 -8.84
N GLY A 38 0.11 -24.01 -10.14
CA GLY A 38 -0.93 -24.18 -11.18
C GLY A 38 -1.96 -23.04 -11.20
N ALA A 39 -1.61 -21.90 -10.61
CA ALA A 39 -2.39 -20.66 -10.65
C ALA A 39 -1.92 -19.76 -11.82
N ARG A 40 -2.69 -18.72 -12.13
CA ARG A 40 -2.27 -17.62 -12.98
C ARG A 40 -2.43 -16.28 -12.25
N PRO A 41 -1.50 -15.33 -12.46
CA PRO A 41 -1.66 -13.96 -11.97
C PRO A 41 -2.84 -13.31 -12.68
N VAL A 42 -3.71 -12.68 -11.90
CA VAL A 42 -4.78 -11.81 -12.38
C VAL A 42 -4.53 -10.44 -11.77
N TYR A 43 -4.17 -9.48 -12.62
CA TYR A 43 -3.97 -8.10 -12.20
C TYR A 43 -5.32 -7.43 -11.95
N GLY A 44 -5.48 -6.85 -10.77
CA GLY A 44 -6.64 -6.04 -10.42
C GLY A 44 -6.56 -4.62 -10.98
N ASN A 45 -7.50 -3.79 -10.52
CA ASN A 45 -7.56 -2.39 -10.91
C ASN A 45 -6.35 -1.63 -10.36
N LEU A 46 -5.71 -0.87 -11.23
CA LEU A 46 -4.68 0.08 -10.82
C LEU A 46 -5.35 1.32 -10.21
N LEU A 47 -5.03 1.59 -8.96
CA LEU A 47 -5.49 2.77 -8.23
C LEU A 47 -4.38 3.82 -8.25
N THR A 48 -4.76 5.07 -8.52
CA THR A 48 -3.85 6.22 -8.50
C THR A 48 -4.30 7.16 -7.40
N LEU A 49 -3.41 7.38 -6.43
CA LEU A 49 -3.68 8.16 -5.23
C LEU A 49 -2.75 9.38 -5.20
N PRO A 50 -3.28 10.59 -4.98
CA PRO A 50 -2.45 11.75 -4.68
C PRO A 50 -1.87 11.59 -3.28
N VAL A 51 -0.56 11.70 -3.16
CA VAL A 51 0.14 11.66 -1.87
C VAL A 51 1.23 12.73 -1.89
N ASN A 52 1.18 13.68 -0.96
CA ASN A 52 2.00 14.89 -0.96
C ASN A 52 1.93 15.61 -2.32
N ASP A 53 3.10 15.95 -2.90
CA ASP A 53 3.23 16.56 -4.23
C ASP A 53 3.34 15.53 -5.38
N GLY A 54 3.10 14.24 -5.11
CA GLY A 54 3.29 13.14 -6.05
C GLY A 54 2.06 12.23 -6.25
N LEU A 55 2.22 11.22 -7.10
CA LEU A 55 1.23 10.16 -7.29
C LEU A 55 1.79 8.82 -6.84
N MET A 56 1.00 8.12 -6.00
CA MET A 56 1.20 6.73 -5.66
C MET A 56 0.30 5.85 -6.53
N TYR A 57 0.84 4.72 -6.97
CA TYR A 57 0.10 3.72 -7.72
C TYR A 57 0.03 2.43 -6.93
N VAL A 58 -1.16 1.84 -6.85
CA VAL A 58 -1.41 0.59 -6.12
C VAL A 58 -2.13 -0.39 -7.03
N GLN A 59 -1.60 -1.60 -7.19
CA GLN A 59 -2.23 -2.65 -7.99
C GLN A 59 -2.27 -3.98 -7.23
N PRO A 60 -3.46 -4.49 -6.89
CA PRO A 60 -3.58 -5.83 -6.32
C PRO A 60 -3.37 -6.88 -7.42
N VAL A 61 -2.73 -7.99 -7.05
CA VAL A 61 -2.52 -9.16 -7.91
C VAL A 61 -3.11 -10.39 -7.22
N TYR A 62 -4.03 -11.03 -7.93
CA TYR A 62 -4.75 -12.20 -7.46
C TYR A 62 -4.20 -13.48 -8.10
N ALA A 63 -4.34 -14.60 -7.40
CA ALA A 63 -4.09 -15.93 -7.94
C ALA A 63 -5.42 -16.60 -8.30
N ALA A 64 -5.59 -16.98 -9.57
CA ALA A 64 -6.74 -17.75 -10.05
C ALA A 64 -6.31 -19.14 -10.53
N ARG A 65 -7.03 -20.20 -10.14
CA ARG A 65 -6.72 -21.58 -10.58
C ARG A 65 -7.12 -21.78 -12.03
N GLN A 66 -6.27 -22.45 -12.81
CA GLN A 66 -6.51 -22.68 -14.25
C GLN A 66 -7.65 -23.67 -14.55
N LEU A 67 -8.00 -24.54 -13.60
CA LEU A 67 -8.80 -25.74 -13.85
C LEU A 67 -10.31 -25.59 -13.57
N SER A 68 -10.76 -24.42 -13.13
CA SER A 68 -12.18 -24.19 -12.86
C SER A 68 -12.57 -22.73 -13.11
N ASP A 69 -13.47 -22.49 -14.06
CA ASP A 69 -14.09 -21.18 -14.32
C ASP A 69 -14.82 -20.60 -13.09
N ALA A 70 -15.05 -21.42 -12.05
CA ALA A 70 -15.67 -21.03 -10.79
C ALA A 70 -14.67 -20.76 -9.64
N ALA A 71 -13.35 -20.75 -9.90
CA ALA A 71 -12.38 -20.43 -8.85
C ALA A 71 -12.39 -18.93 -8.56
N PHE A 72 -12.80 -18.56 -7.35
CA PHE A 72 -12.67 -17.19 -6.86
C PHE A 72 -11.19 -16.80 -6.78
N PRO A 73 -10.78 -15.66 -7.40
CA PRO A 73 -9.43 -15.14 -7.26
C PRO A 73 -9.13 -14.78 -5.81
N ILE A 74 -7.95 -15.16 -5.33
CA ILE A 74 -7.48 -14.83 -3.97
C ILE A 74 -6.37 -13.79 -4.09
N LEU A 75 -6.42 -12.73 -3.27
CA LEU A 75 -5.37 -11.72 -3.24
C LEU A 75 -4.06 -12.41 -2.82
N ARG A 76 -2.98 -12.14 -3.55
CA ARG A 76 -1.66 -12.63 -3.19
C ARG A 76 -0.67 -11.52 -2.92
N PHE A 77 -0.70 -10.50 -3.77
CA PHE A 77 0.26 -9.41 -3.71
C PHE A 77 -0.44 -8.08 -3.92
N VAL A 78 0.17 -7.04 -3.37
CA VAL A 78 -0.09 -5.65 -3.65
C VAL A 78 1.20 -5.07 -4.20
N LEU A 79 1.12 -4.46 -5.37
CA LEU A 79 2.22 -3.73 -5.99
C LEU A 79 2.03 -2.25 -5.72
N THR A 80 3.07 -1.57 -5.26
CA THR A 80 3.07 -0.13 -5.02
C THR A 80 4.16 0.54 -5.81
N LYS A 81 3.90 1.76 -6.28
CA LYS A 81 4.92 2.61 -6.91
C LYS A 81 4.77 4.05 -6.45
N TYR A 82 5.89 4.67 -6.10
CA TYR A 82 5.99 6.09 -5.80
C TYR A 82 7.34 6.61 -6.30
N GLY A 83 7.32 7.63 -7.17
CA GLY A 83 8.52 8.02 -7.91
C GLY A 83 9.04 6.86 -8.78
N ASP A 84 10.32 6.53 -8.63
CA ASP A 84 10.97 5.45 -9.39
C ASP A 84 10.88 4.08 -8.71
N ASP A 85 10.63 4.04 -7.40
CA ASP A 85 10.64 2.82 -6.60
C ASP A 85 9.35 1.99 -6.76
N ILE A 86 9.50 0.66 -6.78
CA ILE A 86 8.41 -0.31 -6.83
C ILE A 86 8.51 -1.20 -5.59
N GLY A 87 7.43 -1.24 -4.81
CA GLY A 87 7.27 -2.16 -3.69
C GLY A 87 6.35 -3.33 -4.04
N ILE A 88 6.59 -4.48 -3.42
CA ILE A 88 5.74 -5.67 -3.48
C ILE A 88 5.59 -6.26 -2.08
N GLY A 89 4.36 -6.65 -1.74
CA GLY A 89 4.06 -7.30 -0.46
C GLY A 89 2.75 -8.07 -0.54
N SER A 90 2.48 -8.93 0.42
CA SER A 90 1.20 -9.65 0.49
C SER A 90 0.05 -8.74 0.95
N THR A 91 0.39 -7.67 1.67
CA THR A 91 -0.51 -6.60 2.11
C THR A 91 -0.07 -5.24 1.57
N LEU A 92 -0.97 -4.25 1.66
CA LEU A 92 -0.61 -2.87 1.32
C LEU A 92 0.53 -2.38 2.23
N ARG A 93 0.46 -2.63 3.53
CA ARG A 93 1.53 -2.27 4.49
C ARG A 93 2.88 -2.85 4.07
N GLU A 94 2.95 -4.15 3.83
CA GLU A 94 4.20 -4.81 3.44
C GLU A 94 4.76 -4.23 2.13
N SER A 95 3.90 -3.98 1.15
CA SER A 95 4.35 -3.37 -0.11
C SER A 95 4.86 -1.94 0.07
N LEU A 96 4.28 -1.17 1.01
CA LEU A 96 4.74 0.18 1.34
C LEU A 96 6.06 0.14 2.14
N GLN A 97 6.18 -0.79 3.07
CA GLN A 97 7.42 -1.07 3.78
C GLN A 97 8.54 -1.40 2.78
N ASP A 98 8.34 -2.37 1.90
CA ASP A 98 9.31 -2.75 0.87
C ASP A 98 9.66 -1.58 -0.07
N LEU A 99 8.68 -0.78 -0.49
CA LEU A 99 8.91 0.45 -1.25
C LEU A 99 9.83 1.43 -0.52
N LEU A 100 9.61 1.62 0.79
CA LEU A 100 10.41 2.52 1.63
C LEU A 100 11.84 1.97 1.85
N GLN A 101 12.00 0.65 1.94
CA GLN A 101 13.32 -0.01 2.02
C GLN A 101 14.19 0.28 0.80
N LYS A 102 13.62 0.11 -0.39
CA LYS A 102 14.32 0.24 -1.67
C LYS A 102 14.88 1.64 -1.92
N SER A 103 14.26 2.65 -1.32
CA SER A 103 14.70 4.05 -1.40
C SER A 103 15.87 4.41 -0.46
N GLY A 104 16.37 3.47 0.36
CA GLY A 104 17.49 3.68 1.28
C GLY A 104 17.12 3.74 2.77
N GLY A 105 15.85 3.53 3.13
CA GLY A 105 15.41 3.40 4.52
C GLY A 105 15.41 1.95 4.97
N SER A 106 16.52 1.43 5.47
CA SER A 106 16.60 0.05 5.99
C SER A 106 15.58 -0.14 7.12
N ILE A 107 14.47 -0.82 6.86
CA ILE A 107 13.53 -1.33 7.86
C ILE A 107 13.69 -2.85 7.88
N GLU A 108 14.01 -3.41 9.05
CA GLU A 108 13.91 -4.86 9.23
C GLU A 108 12.42 -5.20 9.42
N PRO A 109 11.89 -6.24 8.77
CA PRO A 109 10.51 -6.64 8.97
C PRO A 109 10.34 -7.12 10.41
N THR A 110 9.53 -6.40 11.19
CA THR A 110 9.01 -6.92 12.46
C THR A 110 8.04 -8.05 12.12
N PRO A 111 8.16 -9.25 12.72
CA PRO A 111 7.28 -10.36 12.41
C PRO A 111 5.83 -10.02 12.80
N ASP A 112 4.89 -10.32 11.91
CA ASP A 112 3.45 -10.32 12.22
C ASP A 112 3.17 -11.17 13.46
N PRO A 113 2.31 -10.71 14.39
CA PRO A 113 1.76 -11.59 15.40
C PRO A 113 0.84 -12.63 14.73
N ASP A 114 1.11 -13.91 14.99
CA ASP A 114 0.22 -15.04 14.64
C ASP A 114 -1.22 -14.77 15.13
N PRO A 115 -2.26 -15.25 14.40
CA PRO A 115 -3.65 -15.06 14.81
C PRO A 115 -3.98 -16.04 15.95
N ASP A 116 -3.85 -15.61 17.20
CA ASP A 116 -4.40 -16.34 18.34
C ASP A 116 -5.88 -15.95 18.53
N PRO A 117 -6.83 -16.90 18.60
CA PRO A 117 -8.23 -16.60 18.74
C PRO A 117 -8.62 -16.62 20.22
N ASP A 118 -8.43 -15.53 20.96
CA ASP A 118 -9.27 -15.26 22.13
C ASP A 118 -9.16 -13.81 22.64
N THR A 119 -10.26 -13.08 22.40
CA THR A 119 -10.88 -12.07 23.26
C THR A 119 -10.00 -11.24 24.21
N GLU A 120 -9.82 -9.94 23.92
CA GLU A 120 -9.81 -8.86 24.93
C GLU A 120 -10.05 -7.47 24.28
N GLU A 121 -11.16 -6.85 24.69
CA GLU A 121 -11.56 -5.43 24.78
C GLU A 121 -11.33 -4.42 23.61
N PRO A 122 -12.33 -3.57 23.30
CA PRO A 122 -12.16 -2.47 22.34
C PRO A 122 -11.20 -1.43 22.93
N GLN A 123 -10.00 -1.34 22.38
CA GLN A 123 -9.14 -0.19 22.60
C GLN A 123 -9.76 1.02 21.91
N GLU A 124 -10.01 2.03 22.73
CA GLU A 124 -10.50 3.36 22.36
C GLU A 124 -9.58 3.97 21.29
N PRO A 125 -10.10 4.69 20.28
CA PRO A 125 -9.28 5.25 19.22
C PRO A 125 -8.27 6.25 19.83
N GLU A 126 -6.99 5.94 19.73
CA GLU A 126 -5.92 6.83 20.17
C GLU A 126 -5.99 8.15 19.40
N ASP A 127 -5.95 9.24 20.17
CA ASP A 127 -6.01 10.63 19.73
C ASP A 127 -4.86 10.94 18.73
N PRO A 128 -5.05 11.80 17.70
CA PRO A 128 -4.17 11.90 16.52
C PRO A 128 -2.76 12.48 16.70
N GLU A 129 -2.32 12.80 17.93
CA GLU A 129 -1.13 13.64 18.21
C GLU A 129 -0.10 13.00 19.15
N GLU A 130 -0.12 11.68 19.36
CA GLU A 130 0.98 11.06 20.11
C GLU A 130 2.31 11.21 19.35
N PRO A 131 3.37 11.66 20.05
CA PRO A 131 4.67 11.88 19.44
C PRO A 131 5.18 10.60 18.81
N LEU A 132 5.69 10.70 17.58
CA LEU A 132 6.40 9.60 16.94
C LEU A 132 7.66 9.31 17.76
N GLU A 133 7.74 8.13 18.37
CA GLU A 133 8.86 7.73 19.22
C GLU A 133 9.77 6.73 18.49
N GLY A 134 11.07 6.75 18.83
CA GLY A 134 12.05 5.81 18.31
C GLY A 134 12.79 6.27 17.07
N SER A 135 13.45 5.31 16.41
CA SER A 135 14.19 5.46 15.17
C SER A 135 13.26 5.79 13.99
N VAL A 136 13.82 6.33 12.90
CA VAL A 136 13.07 6.64 11.67
C VAL A 136 12.29 5.42 11.15
N ALA A 137 12.90 4.23 11.26
CA ALA A 137 12.27 2.96 10.90
C ALA A 137 11.01 2.68 11.72
N GLU A 138 11.08 2.84 13.05
CA GLU A 138 9.94 2.64 13.96
C GLU A 138 8.85 3.68 13.72
N GLN A 139 9.22 4.93 13.42
CA GLN A 139 8.26 5.99 13.11
C GLN A 139 7.51 5.72 11.79
N ILE A 140 8.20 5.21 10.77
CA ILE A 140 7.58 4.78 9.52
C ILE A 140 6.55 3.68 9.79
N ASP A 141 6.93 2.66 10.57
CA ASP A 141 6.04 1.54 10.86
C ASP A 141 4.80 1.97 11.66
N GLN A 142 4.96 2.86 12.64
CA GLN A 142 3.86 3.47 13.38
C GLN A 142 2.90 4.23 12.45
N LEU A 143 3.43 5.01 11.50
CA LEU A 143 2.61 5.75 10.53
C LEU A 143 1.83 4.82 9.60
N LEU A 144 2.47 3.77 9.08
CA LEU A 144 1.81 2.78 8.23
C LEU A 144 0.73 1.99 8.99
N THR A 145 0.97 1.68 10.26
CA THR A 145 -0.02 1.03 11.13
C THR A 145 -1.23 1.92 11.38
N ARG A 146 -1.00 3.20 11.71
CA ARG A 146 -2.09 4.18 11.84
C ARG A 146 -2.85 4.37 10.52
N ALA A 147 -2.18 4.29 9.38
CA ALA A 147 -2.82 4.42 8.07
C ALA A 147 -3.73 3.21 7.76
N GLU A 148 -3.32 1.99 8.11
CA GLU A 148 -4.18 0.81 7.98
C GLU A 148 -5.44 0.94 8.84
N ALA A 149 -5.27 1.33 10.12
CA ALA A 149 -6.42 1.54 11.02
C ALA A 149 -7.40 2.58 10.47
N ALA A 150 -6.91 3.66 9.85
CA ALA A 150 -7.76 4.64 9.19
C ALA A 150 -8.51 4.04 7.98
N PHE A 151 -7.88 3.20 7.16
CA PHE A 151 -8.60 2.52 6.08
C PHE A 151 -9.66 1.55 6.59
N GLU A 152 -9.38 0.80 7.66
CA GLU A 152 -10.37 -0.08 8.28
C GLU A 152 -11.57 0.71 8.82
N ALA A 153 -11.32 1.85 9.48
CA ALA A 153 -12.37 2.76 9.93
C ALA A 153 -13.18 3.33 8.75
N ALA A 154 -12.50 3.65 7.64
CA ALA A 154 -13.18 4.10 6.41
C ALA A 154 -14.11 3.00 5.86
N ASP A 155 -13.65 1.76 5.78
CA ASP A 155 -14.45 0.63 5.29
C ASP A 155 -15.67 0.36 6.17
N GLN A 156 -15.53 0.49 7.50
CA GLN A 156 -16.64 0.43 8.44
C GLN A 156 -17.64 1.58 8.20
N ALA A 157 -17.17 2.82 8.11
CA ALA A 157 -18.01 3.97 7.82
C ALA A 157 -18.76 3.83 6.48
N LEU A 158 -18.11 3.28 5.45
CA LEU A 158 -18.73 2.99 4.16
C LEU A 158 -19.83 1.92 4.28
N ALA A 159 -19.60 0.87 5.08
CA ALA A 159 -20.60 -0.16 5.35
C ALA A 159 -21.82 0.39 6.11
N ASP A 160 -21.60 1.33 7.02
CA ASP A 160 -22.63 2.02 7.79
C ASP A 160 -23.33 3.15 6.99
N GLY A 161 -22.79 3.49 5.81
CA GLY A 161 -23.31 4.52 4.93
C GLY A 161 -22.92 5.95 5.34
N ASP A 162 -21.95 6.11 6.24
CA ASP A 162 -21.39 7.39 6.64
C ASP A 162 -20.27 7.82 5.67
N LEU A 163 -20.69 8.49 4.59
CA LEU A 163 -19.76 8.97 3.57
C LEU A 163 -18.85 10.12 4.06
N ALA A 164 -19.25 10.85 5.11
CA ALA A 164 -18.46 11.96 5.63
C ALA A 164 -17.29 11.43 6.48
N GLU A 165 -17.56 10.44 7.31
CA GLU A 165 -16.53 9.74 8.08
C GLU A 165 -15.60 8.94 7.16
N TYR A 166 -16.16 8.22 6.17
CA TYR A 166 -15.36 7.55 5.13
C TYR A 166 -14.33 8.49 4.50
N GLN A 167 -14.77 9.68 4.06
CA GLN A 167 -13.88 10.63 3.41
C GLN A 167 -12.78 11.13 4.37
N THR A 168 -13.15 11.42 5.61
CA THR A 168 -12.22 11.89 6.65
C THR A 168 -11.15 10.84 6.93
N GLN A 169 -11.53 9.58 7.05
CA GLN A 169 -10.62 8.47 7.30
C GLN A 169 -9.72 8.16 6.10
N VAL A 170 -10.24 8.25 4.87
CA VAL A 170 -9.42 8.13 3.65
C VAL A 170 -8.38 9.25 3.54
N GLU A 171 -8.77 10.49 3.82
CA GLU A 171 -7.84 11.64 3.82
C GLU A 171 -6.77 11.47 4.91
N ARG A 172 -7.16 10.97 6.08
CA ARG A 172 -6.23 10.66 7.18
C ARG A 172 -5.22 9.59 6.79
N ALA A 173 -5.67 8.50 6.16
CA ALA A 173 -4.79 7.43 5.70
C ALA A 173 -3.78 7.95 4.66
N GLN A 174 -4.23 8.76 3.70
CA GLN A 174 -3.35 9.38 2.71
C GLN A 174 -2.30 10.29 3.34
N GLU A 175 -2.69 11.10 4.33
CA GLU A 175 -1.77 11.97 5.06
C GLU A 175 -0.69 11.17 5.81
N LEU A 176 -1.08 10.08 6.47
CA LEU A 176 -0.16 9.22 7.23
C LEU A 176 0.86 8.54 6.31
N ILE A 177 0.42 8.03 5.15
CA ILE A 177 1.31 7.48 4.12
C ILE A 177 2.24 8.58 3.58
N GLY A 178 1.71 9.79 3.35
CA GLY A 178 2.49 10.93 2.93
C GLY A 178 3.61 11.28 3.90
N ARG A 179 3.33 11.33 5.20
CA ARG A 179 4.33 11.55 6.25
C ARG A 179 5.37 10.42 6.28
N ALA A 180 4.97 9.17 6.10
CA ALA A 180 5.91 8.04 6.04
C ALA A 180 6.88 8.17 4.86
N LEU A 181 6.38 8.60 3.69
CA LEU A 181 7.20 8.88 2.51
C LEU A 181 8.11 10.11 2.67
N GLU A 182 7.76 11.06 3.54
CA GLU A 182 8.61 12.22 3.85
C GLU A 182 9.79 11.84 4.74
N LEU A 183 9.57 11.00 5.76
CA LEU A 183 10.62 10.52 6.69
C LEU A 183 11.75 9.75 6.00
N ARG A 184 11.51 9.30 4.78
CA ARG A 184 12.46 8.66 3.88
C ARG A 184 13.56 9.61 3.37
N ASN A 185 13.27 10.92 3.23
CA ASN A 185 14.15 11.90 2.59
C ASN A 185 14.94 12.73 3.62
#